data_AF-A0AAU9XRN0-F1
#
_entry.id   AF-A0AAU9XRN0-F1
#
_cell.length_a   1.000
_cell.length_b   1.000
_cell.length_c   1.000
_cell.angle_alpha   90.00
_cell.angle_beta   90.00
_cell.angle_gamma   90.00
#
_symmetry.space_group_name_H-M   'P 1'
#
loop_
_entity.id
_entity.type
_entity.pdbx_description
1 polymer ?
#
loop_
_entity_poly.entity_id
_entity_poly.type
_entity_poly.pdbx_seq_one_letter_code
_entity_poly.pdbx_strand_id
1 'polypeptide(L)'
;MTFRGAVFITCILGHYYLISGVTALKPKISVVDKAVVAQKGSTVTLMCSATRVRKLTTSSSWEFNGQEIKKRNNKIIIPEPHYQTNKRKGNFTLTIKNVSDTDVGTYTCKVSKINLDAMLEAKENIELSLQDEAVSVILPVVKALRSYVVTSEGSKVTLTCIGRRVKALDTMVKWKFEGQEIEESSNKRAIVKFLPKRRGNFSLHITNVSKEDIGNYSCVASTADFGKAIVKETFIHLNLFKTVSWPRGTYALPMPNSGCPITSEFTWSAGYHRQDTEETGPRSSWSSPLHLKGDKTPTQITQHFCVKTTETGGRLWPSGQYCIYRKGTCPGGFQEGEIKWDDEDTKNDNMAEGILPDGEYKKDTTLQFCCRSDGSAENPIELPIREPFFLLKHSGRCQVVLGMRVTEEWLFWDCEDRENKNSYNGEVPASFITKDVKLHYCYYEKQ
;
A
#
# COMPACT_ATOMS: atom_id res chain seq x y z
N MET A 1 -43.26 3.39 -90.56
CA MET A 1 -42.86 4.79 -90.33
C MET A 1 -41.32 4.81 -90.28
N THR A 2 -40.60 5.13 -91.35
CA THR A 2 -40.28 6.50 -91.86
C THR A 2 -39.68 7.35 -90.74
N PHE A 3 -38.41 7.79 -90.71
CA PHE A 3 -37.59 8.53 -91.69
C PHE A 3 -36.08 8.36 -91.35
N ARG A 4 -35.21 8.05 -92.33
CA ARG A 4 -34.19 8.92 -92.99
C ARG A 4 -33.01 9.39 -92.10
N GLY A 5 -31.74 9.36 -92.53
CA GLY A 5 -31.07 9.05 -93.80
C GLY A 5 -29.55 8.90 -93.53
N ALA A 6 -28.84 7.93 -94.12
CA ALA A 6 -28.32 7.87 -95.48
C ALA A 6 -27.18 8.87 -95.76
N VAL A 7 -25.93 8.37 -95.85
CA VAL A 7 -24.96 8.69 -96.92
C VAL A 7 -24.04 7.46 -97.12
N PHE A 8 -24.07 6.91 -98.34
CA PHE A 8 -23.03 6.06 -98.93
C PHE A 8 -21.93 6.98 -99.51
N ILE A 9 -20.65 6.56 -99.47
CA ILE A 9 -19.72 6.60 -100.63
C ILE A 9 -18.41 5.91 -100.22
N THR A 10 -17.97 5.05 -101.13
CA THR A 10 -16.85 4.12 -101.15
C THR A 10 -15.54 4.75 -101.64
N CYS A 11 -14.41 4.21 -101.13
CA CYS A 11 -13.01 4.24 -101.63
C CYS A 11 -12.33 5.64 -101.70
N ILE A 12 -11.07 5.84 -101.28
CA ILE A 12 -9.81 5.21 -101.75
C ILE A 12 -8.68 5.45 -100.70
N LEU A 13 -7.84 4.41 -100.47
CA LEU A 13 -6.45 4.34 -99.96
C LEU A 13 -5.96 5.24 -98.80
N GLY A 14 -5.61 4.61 -97.67
CA GLY A 14 -4.65 5.17 -96.70
C GLY A 14 -4.80 4.63 -95.27
N HIS A 15 -3.80 3.87 -94.80
CA HIS A 15 -3.46 3.49 -93.42
C HIS A 15 -4.56 3.00 -92.45
N TYR A 16 -4.31 1.89 -91.75
CA TYR A 16 -4.22 1.84 -90.27
C TYR A 16 -3.99 0.38 -89.85
N TYR A 17 -2.78 0.11 -89.37
CA TYR A 17 -2.51 -1.05 -88.53
C TYR A 17 -3.41 -0.94 -87.28
N LEU A 18 -4.39 -1.83 -87.16
CA LEU A 18 -5.11 -2.06 -85.91
C LEU A 18 -4.49 -3.25 -85.19
N ILE A 19 -3.37 -3.00 -84.52
CA ILE A 19 -2.92 -3.86 -83.42
C ILE A 19 -3.69 -3.37 -82.19
N SER A 20 -4.68 -4.14 -81.74
CA SER A 20 -5.34 -3.94 -80.45
C SER A 20 -4.28 -4.00 -79.35
N GLY A 21 -3.89 -2.86 -78.80
CA GLY A 21 -2.90 -2.76 -77.73
C GLY A 21 -3.41 -3.43 -76.46
N VAL A 22 -2.91 -4.63 -76.16
CA VAL A 22 -3.07 -5.23 -74.83
C VAL A 22 -2.20 -4.43 -73.87
N THR A 23 -2.79 -3.48 -73.15
CA THR A 23 -2.09 -2.72 -72.10
C THR A 23 -1.58 -3.67 -71.02
N ALA A 24 -0.27 -3.71 -70.88
CA ALA A 24 0.43 -4.52 -69.92
C ALA A 24 0.20 -4.03 -68.48
N LEU A 25 -0.32 -4.88 -67.61
CA LEU A 25 -0.56 -4.51 -66.20
C LEU A 25 0.69 -4.70 -65.35
N LYS A 26 1.09 -3.62 -64.64
CA LYS A 26 2.16 -3.65 -63.63
C LYS A 26 1.85 -4.63 -62.48
N PRO A 27 2.89 -5.18 -61.81
CA PRO A 27 2.70 -5.94 -60.57
C PRO A 27 1.93 -5.11 -59.54
N LYS A 28 1.14 -5.79 -58.70
CA LYS A 28 0.51 -5.16 -57.53
C LYS A 28 1.14 -5.74 -56.28
N ILE A 29 1.89 -4.91 -55.57
CA ILE A 29 2.59 -5.25 -54.33
C ILE A 29 1.68 -4.95 -53.13
N SER A 30 1.80 -5.77 -52.09
CA SER A 30 1.25 -5.55 -50.75
C SER A 30 2.29 -6.00 -49.73
N VAL A 31 2.61 -5.14 -48.77
CA VAL A 31 3.46 -5.51 -47.62
C VAL A 31 2.60 -6.09 -46.50
N VAL A 32 3.16 -7.02 -45.74
CA VAL A 32 2.47 -7.60 -44.57
C VAL A 32 2.35 -6.54 -43.48
N ASP A 33 3.48 -5.91 -43.15
CA ASP A 33 3.57 -4.84 -42.17
C ASP A 33 4.17 -3.61 -42.85
N LYS A 34 3.48 -2.46 -42.76
CA LYS A 34 4.00 -1.17 -43.28
C LYS A 34 5.08 -0.58 -42.38
N ALA A 35 5.05 -0.92 -41.09
CA ALA A 35 6.03 -0.53 -40.10
C ALA A 35 6.34 -1.74 -39.21
N VAL A 36 7.62 -1.99 -38.95
CA VAL A 36 8.11 -3.10 -38.14
C VAL A 36 8.96 -2.53 -37.02
N VAL A 37 8.65 -2.95 -35.78
CA VAL A 37 9.40 -2.54 -34.59
C VAL A 37 10.28 -3.71 -34.14
N ALA A 38 11.57 -3.47 -33.98
CA ALA A 38 12.58 -4.48 -33.68
C ALA A 38 13.26 -4.24 -32.33
N GLN A 39 13.62 -5.29 -31.61
CA GLN A 39 14.52 -5.16 -30.46
C GLN A 39 15.98 -5.15 -30.92
N LYS A 40 16.85 -4.40 -30.25
CA LYS A 40 18.29 -4.40 -30.55
C LYS A 40 18.86 -5.81 -30.34
N GLY A 41 19.63 -6.29 -31.29
CA GLY A 41 20.16 -7.66 -31.32
C GLY A 41 19.20 -8.73 -31.86
N SER A 42 17.93 -8.41 -32.09
CA SER A 42 16.95 -9.36 -32.64
C SER A 42 17.20 -9.68 -34.13
N THR A 43 16.46 -10.66 -34.65
CA THR A 43 16.41 -10.95 -36.09
C THR A 43 15.00 -10.66 -36.61
N VAL A 44 14.90 -9.83 -37.65
CA VAL A 44 13.64 -9.38 -38.22
C VAL A 44 13.55 -9.78 -39.69
N THR A 45 12.35 -10.15 -40.16
CA THR A 45 12.09 -10.45 -41.57
C THR A 45 11.04 -9.51 -42.12
N LEU A 46 11.40 -8.73 -43.12
CA LEU A 46 10.50 -7.88 -43.89
C LEU A 46 9.93 -8.70 -45.05
N MET A 47 8.64 -8.53 -45.34
CA MET A 47 7.94 -9.34 -46.33
C MET A 47 7.01 -8.50 -47.20
N CYS A 48 7.17 -8.62 -48.52
CA CYS A 48 6.23 -8.14 -49.52
C CYS A 48 5.69 -9.30 -50.35
N SER A 49 4.43 -9.19 -50.75
CA SER A 49 3.76 -10.12 -51.66
C SER A 49 3.34 -9.37 -52.91
N ALA A 50 3.49 -9.98 -54.09
CA ALA A 50 3.01 -9.39 -55.34
C ALA A 50 2.04 -10.32 -56.06
N THR A 51 1.07 -9.72 -56.75
CA THR A 51 0.20 -10.39 -57.73
C THR A 51 0.56 -9.95 -59.14
N ARG A 52 0.14 -10.74 -60.15
CA ARG A 52 0.44 -10.55 -61.59
C ARG A 52 1.90 -10.85 -61.96
N VAL A 53 2.56 -11.71 -61.19
CA VAL A 53 3.97 -12.10 -61.32
C VAL A 53 4.15 -13.58 -61.69
N ARG A 54 5.27 -13.92 -62.34
CA ARG A 54 5.64 -15.30 -62.73
C ARG A 54 7.16 -15.46 -62.62
N LYS A 55 7.61 -16.64 -62.16
CA LYS A 55 9.04 -16.93 -61.92
C LYS A 55 9.96 -16.61 -63.12
N LEU A 56 9.54 -16.94 -64.34
CA LEU A 56 10.36 -16.77 -65.55
C LEU A 56 10.45 -15.32 -66.06
N THR A 57 9.58 -14.42 -65.61
CA THR A 57 9.46 -13.06 -66.17
C THR A 57 9.51 -11.98 -65.09
N THR A 58 9.86 -12.33 -63.85
CA THR A 58 9.81 -11.43 -62.70
C THR A 58 11.13 -11.48 -61.95
N SER A 59 11.66 -10.30 -61.64
CA SER A 59 12.78 -10.09 -60.75
C SER A 59 12.34 -9.24 -59.56
N SER A 60 13.09 -9.33 -58.46
CA SER A 60 12.87 -8.52 -57.26
C SER A 60 14.18 -8.02 -56.70
N SER A 61 14.17 -6.80 -56.15
CA SER A 61 15.30 -6.21 -55.43
C SER A 61 14.81 -5.45 -54.20
N TRP A 62 15.75 -5.16 -53.29
CA TRP A 62 15.49 -4.41 -52.08
C TRP A 62 16.38 -3.17 -52.03
N GLU A 63 15.85 -2.07 -51.50
CA GLU A 63 16.63 -0.87 -51.19
C GLU A 63 16.55 -0.55 -49.70
N PHE A 64 17.62 0.02 -49.16
CA PHE A 64 17.65 0.62 -47.83
C PHE A 64 17.94 2.11 -47.98
N ASN A 65 17.02 2.96 -47.49
CA ASN A 65 17.08 4.42 -47.63
C ASN A 65 17.38 4.89 -49.06
N GLY A 66 16.74 4.23 -50.04
CA GLY A 66 16.88 4.54 -51.47
C GLY A 66 18.13 3.99 -52.16
N GLN A 67 19.01 3.27 -51.45
CA GLN A 67 20.17 2.60 -52.03
C GLN A 67 19.94 1.10 -52.19
N GLU A 68 20.26 0.56 -53.37
CA GLU A 68 20.11 -0.87 -53.66
C GLU A 68 20.99 -1.74 -52.76
N ILE A 69 20.39 -2.75 -52.14
CA ILE A 69 21.07 -3.71 -51.27
C ILE A 69 21.76 -4.77 -52.15
N LYS A 70 23.01 -4.50 -52.54
CA LYS A 70 23.82 -5.41 -53.39
C LYS A 70 24.54 -6.52 -52.62
N LYS A 71 24.68 -6.39 -51.29
CA LYS A 71 25.53 -7.27 -50.47
C LYS A 71 24.71 -8.40 -49.84
N ARG A 72 24.95 -9.66 -50.24
CA ARG A 72 24.67 -10.84 -49.39
C ARG A 72 25.81 -10.93 -48.36
N ASN A 73 25.59 -10.45 -47.14
CA ASN A 73 26.52 -10.66 -46.02
C ASN A 73 25.80 -11.44 -44.90
N ASN A 74 26.52 -11.86 -43.85
CA ASN A 74 25.90 -12.61 -42.75
C ASN A 74 24.84 -11.82 -41.96
N LYS A 75 24.72 -10.50 -42.18
CA LYS A 75 23.77 -9.62 -41.49
C LYS A 75 22.45 -9.48 -42.24
N ILE A 76 22.47 -9.28 -43.56
CA ILE A 76 21.29 -9.12 -44.42
C ILE A 76 21.19 -10.30 -45.39
N ILE A 77 20.10 -11.05 -45.27
CA ILE A 77 19.84 -12.26 -46.05
C ILE A 77 18.60 -12.03 -46.93
N ILE A 78 18.76 -12.22 -48.24
CA ILE A 78 17.67 -12.17 -49.22
C ILE A 78 17.50 -13.58 -49.81
N PRO A 79 16.52 -14.36 -49.34
CA PRO A 79 16.22 -15.68 -49.89
C PRO A 79 15.70 -15.60 -51.34
N GLU A 80 15.75 -16.73 -52.04
CA GLU A 80 15.13 -16.83 -53.37
C GLU A 80 13.61 -16.62 -53.29
N PRO A 81 12.99 -15.84 -54.20
CA PRO A 81 11.56 -15.57 -54.16
C PRO A 81 10.70 -16.83 -54.27
N HIS A 82 9.65 -16.89 -53.46
CA HIS A 82 8.71 -18.00 -53.47
C HIS A 82 7.50 -17.70 -54.37
N TYR A 83 7.45 -18.33 -55.55
CA TYR A 83 6.39 -18.13 -56.54
C TYR A 83 5.28 -19.18 -56.47
N GLN A 84 4.02 -18.73 -56.50
CA GLN A 84 2.84 -19.57 -56.66
C GLN A 84 2.33 -19.45 -58.10
N THR A 85 2.91 -20.25 -59.02
CA THR A 85 2.72 -20.13 -60.47
C THR A 85 1.25 -20.20 -60.90
N ASN A 86 0.48 -21.13 -60.31
CA ASN A 86 -0.94 -21.32 -60.59
C ASN A 86 -1.81 -20.11 -60.21
N LYS A 87 -1.37 -19.30 -59.23
CA LYS A 87 -2.10 -18.14 -58.72
C LYS A 87 -1.52 -16.80 -59.21
N ARG A 88 -0.43 -16.82 -60.00
CA ARG A 88 0.32 -15.63 -60.44
C ARG A 88 0.71 -14.70 -59.27
N LYS A 89 1.16 -15.31 -58.16
CA LYS A 89 1.61 -14.61 -56.94
C LYS A 89 3.07 -14.94 -56.61
N GLY A 90 3.74 -14.06 -55.88
CA GLY A 90 5.09 -14.29 -55.37
C GLY A 90 5.30 -13.57 -54.04
N ASN A 91 6.13 -14.17 -53.18
CA ASN A 91 6.54 -13.60 -51.90
C ASN A 91 8.05 -13.32 -51.94
N PHE A 92 8.44 -12.14 -51.45
CA PHE A 92 9.82 -11.67 -51.44
C PHE A 92 10.14 -11.20 -50.02
N THR A 93 11.23 -11.71 -49.46
CA THR A 93 11.60 -11.47 -48.06
C THR A 93 13.03 -10.93 -47.95
N LEU A 94 13.25 -10.15 -46.89
CA LEU A 94 14.56 -9.64 -46.48
C LEU A 94 14.70 -9.88 -44.98
N THR A 95 15.71 -10.64 -44.56
CA THR A 95 15.99 -10.91 -43.15
C THR A 95 17.21 -10.12 -42.69
N ILE A 96 17.07 -9.38 -41.59
CA ILE A 96 18.12 -8.60 -40.95
C ILE A 96 18.42 -9.25 -39.60
N LYS A 97 19.64 -9.76 -39.42
CA LYS A 97 20.12 -10.35 -38.16
C LYS A 97 20.83 -9.31 -37.31
N ASN A 98 20.76 -9.49 -35.99
CA ASN A 98 21.45 -8.65 -35.01
C ASN A 98 21.17 -7.15 -35.27
N VAL A 99 19.88 -6.79 -35.27
CA VAL A 99 19.40 -5.44 -35.60
C VAL A 99 20.05 -4.41 -34.67
N SER A 100 20.50 -3.30 -35.23
CA SER A 100 21.18 -2.20 -34.53
C SER A 100 20.68 -0.85 -35.03
N ASP A 101 21.10 0.24 -34.37
CA ASP A 101 20.67 1.60 -34.70
C ASP A 101 20.95 1.98 -36.16
N THR A 102 22.00 1.40 -36.77
CA THR A 102 22.36 1.66 -38.17
C THR A 102 21.45 0.97 -39.19
N ASP A 103 20.60 0.04 -38.74
CA ASP A 103 19.65 -0.68 -39.61
C ASP A 103 18.26 -0.03 -39.60
N VAL A 104 18.03 0.98 -38.76
CA VAL A 104 16.78 1.75 -38.70
C VAL A 104 16.64 2.59 -39.97
N GLY A 105 15.46 2.53 -40.59
CA GLY A 105 15.19 3.28 -41.81
C GLY A 105 14.11 2.68 -42.68
N THR A 106 14.03 3.16 -43.92
CA THR A 106 13.03 2.73 -44.89
C THR A 106 13.60 1.65 -45.81
N TYR A 107 12.95 0.50 -45.82
CA TYR A 107 13.24 -0.60 -46.74
C TYR A 107 12.21 -0.64 -47.87
N THR A 108 12.66 -0.61 -49.11
CA THR A 108 11.78 -0.61 -50.29
C THR A 108 11.87 -1.95 -51.00
N CYS A 109 10.74 -2.65 -51.10
CA CYS A 109 10.62 -3.85 -51.94
C CYS A 109 10.27 -3.44 -53.38
N LYS A 110 11.14 -3.80 -54.34
CA LYS A 110 10.92 -3.59 -55.77
C LYS A 110 10.63 -4.90 -56.47
N VAL A 111 9.58 -4.94 -57.28
CA VAL A 111 9.24 -6.09 -58.12
C VAL A 111 9.06 -5.62 -59.55
N SER A 112 9.89 -6.17 -60.44
CA SER A 112 9.94 -5.82 -61.85
C SER A 112 9.52 -6.99 -62.71
N LYS A 113 8.67 -6.71 -63.71
CA LYS A 113 8.17 -7.70 -64.66
C LYS A 113 8.54 -7.29 -66.07
N ILE A 114 9.13 -8.22 -66.81
CA ILE A 114 9.44 -8.03 -68.24
C ILE A 114 8.18 -8.34 -69.05
N ASN A 115 7.80 -7.44 -69.95
CA ASN A 115 6.79 -7.70 -70.96
C ASN A 115 7.23 -7.18 -72.33
N LEU A 116 7.54 -8.10 -73.25
CA LEU A 116 8.19 -7.79 -74.53
C LEU A 116 9.44 -6.93 -74.24
N ASP A 117 9.43 -5.66 -74.66
CA ASP A 117 10.55 -4.71 -74.50
C ASP A 117 10.36 -3.71 -73.34
N ALA A 118 9.28 -3.81 -72.58
CA ALA A 118 8.99 -2.90 -71.46
C ALA A 118 9.17 -3.57 -70.10
N MET A 119 9.94 -2.93 -69.21
CA MET A 119 10.07 -3.33 -67.80
C MET A 119 9.04 -2.57 -66.96
N LEU A 120 8.10 -3.29 -66.35
CA LEU A 120 7.08 -2.74 -65.47
C LEU A 120 7.45 -2.98 -64.00
N GLU A 121 7.69 -1.90 -63.26
CA GLU A 121 8.11 -1.94 -61.86
C GLU A 121 6.98 -1.51 -60.91
N ALA A 122 6.92 -2.15 -59.75
CA ALA A 122 6.16 -1.68 -58.60
C ALA A 122 7.07 -1.62 -57.37
N LYS A 123 6.81 -0.69 -56.45
CA LYS A 123 7.55 -0.48 -55.21
C LYS A 123 6.60 -0.35 -54.04
N GLU A 124 7.01 -0.82 -52.87
CA GLU A 124 6.33 -0.54 -51.60
C GLU A 124 7.37 -0.40 -50.49
N ASN A 125 7.13 0.53 -49.56
CA ASN A 125 8.04 0.84 -48.45
C ASN A 125 7.60 0.13 -47.15
N ILE A 126 8.60 -0.23 -46.35
CA ILE A 126 8.45 -0.77 -45.00
C ILE A 126 9.39 0.03 -44.09
N GLU A 127 8.85 0.65 -43.04
CA GLU A 127 9.65 1.36 -42.05
C GLU A 127 10.12 0.40 -40.95
N LEU A 128 11.42 0.38 -40.66
CA LEU A 128 11.99 -0.36 -39.53
C LEU A 128 12.42 0.61 -38.43
N SER A 129 11.89 0.44 -37.23
CA SER A 129 12.28 1.19 -36.02
C SER A 129 12.70 0.25 -34.89
N LEU A 130 13.41 0.79 -33.90
CA LEU A 130 13.75 0.05 -32.69
C LEU A 130 12.68 0.23 -31.61
N GLN A 131 12.44 -0.82 -30.83
CA GLN A 131 11.62 -0.75 -29.62
C GLN A 131 12.41 -0.01 -28.54
N ASP A 132 11.87 1.10 -28.03
CA ASP A 132 12.46 1.80 -26.89
C ASP A 132 12.50 0.87 -25.66
N GLU A 133 13.68 0.73 -25.05
CA GLU A 133 13.80 0.05 -23.75
C GLU A 133 13.09 0.90 -22.70
N ALA A 134 11.96 0.41 -22.18
CA ALA A 134 11.29 1.02 -21.05
C ALA A 134 12.21 0.94 -19.82
N VAL A 135 12.93 2.02 -19.52
CA VAL A 135 13.68 2.16 -18.26
C VAL A 135 12.68 2.08 -17.12
N SER A 136 12.83 1.10 -16.23
CA SER A 136 11.94 0.91 -15.09
C SER A 136 11.96 2.13 -14.18
N VAL A 137 10.84 2.86 -14.11
CA VAL A 137 10.68 4.04 -13.25
C VAL A 137 10.76 3.61 -11.78
N ILE A 138 11.82 4.02 -11.07
CA ILE A 138 11.98 3.76 -9.64
C ILE A 138 11.18 4.80 -8.87
N LEU A 139 9.93 4.48 -8.54
CA LEU A 139 9.08 5.35 -7.73
C LEU A 139 9.61 5.43 -6.28
N PRO A 140 9.87 6.65 -5.74
CA PRO A 140 10.23 6.79 -4.35
C PRO A 140 9.05 6.37 -3.45
N VAL A 141 9.36 5.95 -2.23
CA VAL A 141 8.36 5.67 -1.20
C VAL A 141 8.77 6.41 0.06
N VAL A 142 7.86 7.22 0.61
CA VAL A 142 8.07 7.95 1.87
C VAL A 142 6.93 7.60 2.79
N LYS A 143 7.23 7.28 4.05
CA LYS A 143 6.22 6.98 5.07
C LYS A 143 6.60 7.67 6.38
N ALA A 144 5.64 8.39 6.97
CA ALA A 144 5.81 8.93 8.30
C ALA A 144 6.06 7.81 9.32
N LEU A 145 7.02 8.02 10.22
CA LEU A 145 7.24 7.11 11.35
C LEU A 145 6.02 7.12 12.29
N ARG A 146 5.44 8.31 12.49
CA ARG A 146 4.21 8.55 13.24
C ARG A 146 3.36 9.54 12.44
N SER A 147 2.10 9.21 12.15
CA SER A 147 1.17 10.11 11.47
C SER A 147 0.60 11.19 12.39
N TYR A 148 0.76 11.05 13.71
CA TYR A 148 0.31 11.99 14.71
C TYR A 148 1.32 12.09 15.86
N VAL A 149 1.67 13.30 16.28
CA VAL A 149 2.66 13.58 17.33
C VAL A 149 2.08 14.62 18.29
N VAL A 150 2.24 14.38 19.59
CA VAL A 150 1.83 15.32 20.67
C VAL A 150 3.07 15.79 21.41
N THR A 151 3.15 17.09 21.69
CA THR A 151 4.28 17.66 22.43
C THR A 151 3.86 18.85 23.30
N SER A 152 4.62 19.20 24.34
CA SER A 152 4.29 20.35 25.19
C SER A 152 4.78 21.68 24.60
N GLU A 153 4.14 22.78 24.99
CA GLU A 153 4.65 24.12 24.66
C GLU A 153 6.04 24.33 25.28
N GLY A 154 6.94 24.99 24.55
CA GLY A 154 8.34 25.19 24.93
C GLY A 154 9.25 23.96 24.80
N SER A 155 8.71 22.79 24.49
CA SER A 155 9.50 21.55 24.36
C SER A 155 10.26 21.46 23.02
N LYS A 156 11.04 20.39 22.86
CA LYS A 156 11.68 20.01 21.59
C LYS A 156 11.00 18.76 21.05
N VAL A 157 10.69 18.73 19.76
CA VAL A 157 10.06 17.58 19.09
C VAL A 157 10.77 17.28 17.76
N THR A 158 10.80 16.01 17.38
CA THR A 158 11.34 15.57 16.09
C THR A 158 10.28 14.81 15.31
N LEU A 159 9.87 15.34 14.16
CA LEU A 159 9.02 14.63 13.19
C LEU A 159 9.93 13.80 12.28
N THR A 160 9.52 12.58 11.92
CA THR A 160 10.40 11.65 11.19
C THR A 160 9.66 10.87 10.11
N CYS A 161 10.30 10.74 8.94
CA CYS A 161 9.85 9.96 7.80
C CYS A 161 10.93 8.99 7.35
N ILE A 162 10.49 7.81 6.92
CA ILE A 162 11.35 6.75 6.38
C ILE A 162 11.17 6.71 4.86
N GLY A 163 12.28 6.84 4.15
CA GLY A 163 12.35 6.70 2.70
C GLY A 163 12.80 5.31 2.26
N ARG A 164 12.14 4.74 1.25
CA ARG A 164 12.57 3.56 0.49
C ARG A 164 12.62 3.92 -0.99
N ARG A 165 13.52 3.28 -1.75
CA ARG A 165 13.77 3.59 -3.17
C ARG A 165 14.22 5.04 -3.37
N VAL A 166 14.99 5.57 -2.43
CA VAL A 166 15.50 6.96 -2.41
C VAL A 166 17.03 6.98 -2.31
N LYS A 167 17.72 7.88 -3.01
CA LYS A 167 19.16 8.11 -2.86
C LYS A 167 19.51 9.58 -3.14
N ALA A 168 20.62 10.05 -2.58
CA ALA A 168 21.06 11.45 -2.69
C ALA A 168 21.22 11.93 -4.15
N LEU A 169 21.58 11.03 -5.06
CA LEU A 169 21.83 11.36 -6.47
C LEU A 169 20.57 11.71 -7.27
N ASP A 170 19.42 11.11 -6.92
CA ASP A 170 18.19 11.21 -7.74
C ASP A 170 16.95 11.66 -6.95
N THR A 171 17.08 11.88 -5.65
CA THR A 171 15.97 12.21 -4.76
C THR A 171 16.23 13.51 -4.01
N MET A 172 15.31 14.46 -4.15
CA MET A 172 15.23 15.67 -3.33
C MET A 172 14.17 15.46 -2.23
N VAL A 173 14.47 15.91 -1.01
CA VAL A 173 13.56 15.80 0.13
C VAL A 173 13.28 17.17 0.71
N LYS A 174 12.01 17.48 0.91
CA LYS A 174 11.53 18.76 1.45
C LYS A 174 10.48 18.52 2.53
N TRP A 175 10.35 19.47 3.45
CA TRP A 175 9.27 19.49 4.43
C TRP A 175 8.31 20.63 4.13
N LYS A 176 7.02 20.40 4.37
CA LYS A 176 5.99 21.44 4.30
C LYS A 176 5.23 21.54 5.62
N PHE A 177 4.70 22.72 5.88
CA PHE A 177 3.74 23.02 6.94
C PHE A 177 2.52 23.68 6.30
N GLU A 178 1.33 23.11 6.54
CA GLU A 178 0.07 23.55 5.92
C GLU A 178 0.18 23.74 4.39
N GLY A 179 0.89 22.80 3.74
CA GLY A 179 1.10 22.77 2.30
C GLY A 179 2.22 23.67 1.77
N GLN A 180 2.80 24.55 2.59
CA GLN A 180 3.88 25.46 2.20
C GLN A 180 5.25 24.91 2.60
N GLU A 181 6.25 25.07 1.73
CA GLU A 181 7.62 24.61 2.01
C GLU A 181 8.21 25.33 3.22
N ILE A 182 8.83 24.57 4.13
CA ILE A 182 9.45 25.10 5.33
C ILE A 182 10.88 25.53 5.01
N GLU A 183 11.17 26.82 5.23
CA GLU A 183 12.54 27.33 5.26
C GLU A 183 13.20 27.05 6.62
N GLU A 184 14.52 26.81 6.63
CA GLU A 184 15.25 26.60 7.89
C GLU A 184 15.27 27.88 8.73
N SER A 185 15.07 27.73 10.04
CA SER A 185 15.03 28.82 11.00
C SER A 185 15.72 28.43 12.31
N SER A 186 15.75 29.34 13.28
CA SER A 186 16.26 29.04 14.62
C SER A 186 15.43 27.99 15.36
N ASN A 187 14.13 27.87 15.06
CA ASN A 187 13.23 26.91 15.68
C ASN A 187 12.99 25.64 14.85
N LYS A 188 13.20 25.64 13.53
CA LYS A 188 12.93 24.51 12.63
C LYS A 188 14.15 24.15 11.82
N ARG A 189 14.59 22.88 11.91
CA ARG A 189 15.75 22.37 11.17
C ARG A 189 15.48 21.00 10.56
N ALA A 190 15.63 20.89 9.24
CA ALA A 190 15.51 19.62 8.53
C ALA A 190 16.84 18.86 8.55
N ILE A 191 16.77 17.54 8.69
CA ILE A 191 17.93 16.64 8.61
C ILE A 191 17.59 15.53 7.62
N VAL A 192 18.30 15.48 6.50
CA VAL A 192 18.12 14.47 5.44
C VAL A 192 19.30 13.51 5.46
N LYS A 193 19.07 12.25 5.84
CA LYS A 193 20.10 11.20 5.88
C LYS A 193 19.75 10.10 4.88
N PHE A 194 20.51 10.00 3.79
CA PHE A 194 20.43 8.85 2.89
C PHE A 194 21.25 7.68 3.45
N LEU A 195 20.74 6.47 3.26
CA LEU A 195 21.29 5.22 3.78
C LEU A 195 21.58 4.24 2.63
N PRO A 196 22.45 3.24 2.84
CA PRO A 196 22.69 2.18 1.86
C PRO A 196 21.41 1.47 1.42
N LYS A 197 21.46 0.79 0.26
CA LYS A 197 20.32 0.05 -0.32
C LYS A 197 19.11 0.94 -0.64
N ARG A 198 19.35 2.18 -1.10
CA ARG A 198 18.33 3.18 -1.48
C ARG A 198 17.29 3.42 -0.37
N ARG A 199 17.77 3.66 0.85
CA ARG A 199 16.93 4.00 2.01
C ARG A 199 17.24 5.41 2.48
N GLY A 200 16.38 5.99 3.29
CA GLY A 200 16.62 7.29 3.92
C GLY A 200 15.87 7.47 5.22
N ASN A 201 16.40 8.30 6.10
CA ASN A 201 15.76 8.79 7.29
C ASN A 201 15.74 10.32 7.23
N PHE A 202 14.55 10.90 7.25
CA PHE A 202 14.32 12.33 7.05
C PHE A 202 13.61 12.87 8.28
N SER A 203 14.21 13.83 8.97
CA SER A 203 13.68 14.37 10.23
C SER A 203 13.51 15.87 10.16
N LEU A 204 12.48 16.40 10.81
CA LEU A 204 12.31 17.83 11.08
C LEU A 204 12.38 18.04 12.59
N HIS A 205 13.38 18.77 13.04
CA HIS A 205 13.54 19.14 14.45
C HIS A 205 12.88 20.48 14.68
N ILE A 206 11.99 20.54 15.67
CA ILE A 206 11.31 21.76 16.09
C ILE A 206 11.67 22.00 17.56
N THR A 207 12.26 23.16 17.85
CA THR A 207 12.63 23.58 19.21
C THR A 207 11.71 24.68 19.69
N ASN A 208 11.53 24.77 21.03
CA ASN A 208 10.67 25.77 21.67
C ASN A 208 9.27 25.82 21.03
N VAL A 209 8.61 24.66 20.97
CA VAL A 209 7.33 24.49 20.27
C VAL A 209 6.28 25.48 20.77
N SER A 210 5.64 26.20 19.85
CA SER A 210 4.59 27.18 20.13
C SER A 210 3.25 26.73 19.54
N LYS A 211 2.17 27.48 19.81
CA LYS A 211 0.85 27.27 19.19
C LYS A 211 0.88 27.43 17.66
N GLU A 212 1.81 28.22 17.13
CA GLU A 212 1.95 28.47 15.68
C GLU A 212 2.59 27.30 14.94
N ASP A 213 3.25 26.39 15.68
CA ASP A 213 3.84 25.16 15.14
C ASP A 213 2.84 24.00 15.08
N ILE A 214 1.59 24.21 15.48
CA ILE A 214 0.56 23.17 15.49
C ILE A 214 -0.15 23.11 14.15
N GLY A 215 -0.24 21.90 13.58
CA GLY A 215 -0.87 21.68 12.29
C GLY A 215 -0.32 20.48 11.54
N ASN A 216 -0.57 20.48 10.23
CA ASN A 216 -0.21 19.41 9.31
C ASN A 216 1.16 19.65 8.69
N TYR A 217 2.10 18.78 9.03
CA TYR A 217 3.39 18.69 8.38
C TYR A 217 3.37 17.63 7.30
N SER A 218 4.18 17.80 6.26
CA SER A 218 4.40 16.74 5.29
C SER A 218 5.86 16.61 4.90
N CYS A 219 6.30 15.37 4.69
CA CYS A 219 7.60 15.07 4.12
C CYS A 219 7.41 14.65 2.67
N VAL A 220 8.07 15.38 1.78
CA VAL A 220 7.96 15.26 0.34
C VAL A 220 9.28 14.72 -0.21
N ALA A 221 9.23 13.63 -0.97
CA ALA A 221 10.35 13.20 -1.80
C ALA A 221 9.99 13.37 -3.27
N SER A 222 10.87 14.04 -4.01
CA SER A 222 10.76 14.21 -5.46
C SER A 222 11.94 13.56 -6.17
N THR A 223 11.65 12.82 -7.24
CA THR A 223 12.66 12.25 -8.15
C THR A 223 12.46 12.80 -9.56
N ALA A 224 13.55 13.05 -10.28
CA ALA A 224 13.48 13.53 -11.66
C ALA A 224 13.36 12.35 -12.64
N ASP A 225 12.36 12.40 -13.53
CA ASP A 225 12.12 11.40 -14.58
C ASP A 225 11.84 12.10 -15.92
N PHE A 226 12.76 12.02 -16.88
CA PHE A 226 12.63 12.62 -18.23
C PHE A 226 12.05 14.05 -18.24
N GLY A 227 12.46 14.90 -17.29
CA GLY A 227 11.99 16.29 -17.14
C GLY A 227 10.67 16.47 -16.36
N LYS A 228 10.02 15.38 -15.92
CA LYS A 228 8.84 15.39 -15.04
C LYS A 228 9.23 14.97 -13.62
N ALA A 229 8.87 15.79 -12.63
CA ALA A 229 9.10 15.45 -11.23
C ALA A 229 8.04 14.46 -10.73
N ILE A 230 8.47 13.29 -10.24
CA ILE A 230 7.61 12.35 -9.53
C ILE A 230 7.65 12.70 -8.06
N VAL A 231 6.50 13.04 -7.48
CA VAL A 231 6.40 13.51 -6.09
C VAL A 231 5.64 12.49 -5.25
N LYS A 232 6.18 12.15 -4.08
CA LYS A 232 5.49 11.38 -3.04
C LYS A 232 5.55 12.12 -1.72
N GLU A 233 4.43 12.10 -1.00
CA GLU A 233 4.19 12.92 0.19
C GLU A 233 3.50 12.06 1.26
N THR A 234 3.87 12.29 2.51
CA THR A 234 3.25 11.66 3.69
C THR A 234 3.02 12.73 4.75
N PHE A 235 1.93 12.61 5.51
CA PHE A 235 1.51 13.62 6.46
C PHE A 235 1.78 13.21 7.90
N ILE A 236 2.07 14.22 8.73
CA ILE A 236 2.24 14.12 10.19
C ILE A 236 1.47 15.28 10.81
N HIS A 237 0.47 14.99 11.63
CA HIS A 237 -0.23 16.01 12.39
C HIS A 237 0.48 16.24 13.73
N LEU A 238 0.96 17.47 13.97
CA LEU A 238 1.58 17.87 15.24
C LEU A 238 0.55 18.65 16.05
N ASN A 239 0.32 18.24 17.30
CA ASN A 239 -0.56 18.95 18.22
C ASN A 239 0.15 19.27 19.54
N LEU A 240 -0.28 20.35 20.20
CA LEU A 240 0.14 20.61 21.57
C LEU A 240 -0.52 19.58 22.48
N PHE A 241 0.21 19.20 23.52
CA PHE A 241 -0.33 18.54 24.67
C PHE A 241 -1.32 19.51 25.31
N LYS A 242 -2.60 19.36 24.94
CA LYS A 242 -3.68 19.84 25.80
C LYS A 242 -3.71 18.88 26.98
N THR A 243 -3.83 19.41 28.19
CA THR A 243 -4.18 18.60 29.36
C THR A 243 -5.53 17.96 29.08
N VAL A 244 -5.51 16.76 28.49
CA VAL A 244 -6.68 15.93 28.37
C VAL A 244 -6.96 15.48 29.79
N SER A 245 -8.11 15.90 30.30
CA SER A 245 -8.64 15.42 31.56
C SER A 245 -9.09 13.98 31.44
N TRP A 246 -8.98 13.23 32.53
CA TRP A 246 -9.64 11.93 32.61
C TRP A 246 -11.16 12.12 32.43
N PRO A 247 -11.85 11.23 31.70
CA PRO A 247 -13.29 11.36 31.51
C PRO A 247 -14.08 11.34 32.82
N ARG A 248 -15.25 11.97 32.79
CA ARG A 248 -16.21 11.96 33.91
C ARG A 248 -16.75 10.55 34.18
N GLY A 249 -17.34 10.38 35.37
CA GLY A 249 -17.86 9.09 35.80
C GLY A 249 -16.97 8.41 36.83
N THR A 250 -17.57 7.51 37.60
CA THR A 250 -16.85 6.57 38.46
C THR A 250 -16.51 5.30 37.69
N TYR A 251 -15.29 4.78 37.87
CA TYR A 251 -14.77 3.59 37.19
C TYR A 251 -13.46 3.12 37.80
N ALA A 252 -13.01 1.92 37.44
CA ALA A 252 -11.69 1.42 37.80
C ALA A 252 -10.90 0.92 36.59
N LEU A 253 -9.57 1.04 36.69
CA LEU A 253 -8.61 0.58 35.70
C LEU A 253 -7.63 -0.42 36.33
N PRO A 254 -7.10 -1.38 35.56
CA PRO A 254 -5.96 -2.17 36.02
C PRO A 254 -4.77 -1.27 36.37
N MET A 255 -4.09 -1.55 37.48
CA MET A 255 -2.93 -0.77 37.92
C MET A 255 -1.66 -1.26 37.21
N PRO A 256 -0.91 -0.38 36.53
CA PRO A 256 0.44 -0.71 36.05
C PRO A 256 1.46 -0.87 37.17
N ASN A 257 2.59 -1.50 36.87
CA ASN A 257 3.75 -1.59 37.78
C ASN A 257 4.26 -0.20 38.24
N SER A 258 4.06 0.85 37.44
CA SER A 258 4.37 2.24 37.79
C SER A 258 3.40 2.86 38.82
N GLY A 259 2.32 2.18 39.19
CA GLY A 259 1.26 2.70 40.04
C GLY A 259 0.17 3.45 39.27
N CYS A 260 -0.76 4.08 40.00
CA CYS A 260 -1.89 4.77 39.38
C CYS A 260 -1.48 6.05 38.64
N PRO A 261 -2.14 6.37 37.51
CA PRO A 261 -1.86 7.59 36.76
C PRO A 261 -2.00 8.86 37.60
N ILE A 262 -0.99 9.71 37.64
CA ILE A 262 -1.01 10.97 38.38
C ILE A 262 -1.84 12.01 37.61
N THR A 263 -2.80 12.66 38.29
CA THR A 263 -3.60 13.76 37.76
C THR A 263 -3.83 14.84 38.82
N SER A 264 -4.03 16.09 38.39
CA SER A 264 -4.33 17.22 39.28
C SER A 264 -5.82 17.39 39.58
N GLU A 265 -6.68 16.61 38.92
CA GLU A 265 -8.14 16.76 39.00
C GLU A 265 -8.78 15.95 40.14
N PHE A 266 -8.18 14.82 40.50
CA PHE A 266 -8.63 13.93 41.56
C PHE A 266 -7.49 12.99 41.96
N THR A 267 -7.68 12.28 43.07
CA THR A 267 -6.75 11.24 43.52
C THR A 267 -7.36 9.87 43.29
N TRP A 268 -6.61 8.97 42.66
CA TRP A 268 -7.02 7.58 42.54
C TRP A 268 -7.02 6.91 43.90
N SER A 269 -8.10 6.22 44.22
CA SER A 269 -8.08 5.20 45.26
C SER A 269 -7.39 3.95 44.72
N ALA A 270 -6.86 3.12 45.61
CA ALA A 270 -6.21 1.87 45.25
C ALA A 270 -6.80 0.72 46.05
N GLY A 271 -6.79 -0.45 45.44
CA GLY A 271 -7.13 -1.72 46.08
C GLY A 271 -6.48 -2.86 45.32
N TYR A 272 -6.53 -4.05 45.91
CA TYR A 272 -6.09 -5.26 45.26
C TYR A 272 -6.95 -6.46 45.63
N HIS A 273 -6.92 -7.43 44.74
CA HIS A 273 -7.58 -8.71 44.89
C HIS A 273 -6.58 -9.81 44.56
N ARG A 274 -6.39 -10.74 45.49
CA ARG A 274 -5.63 -11.97 45.32
C ARG A 274 -6.63 -13.11 45.13
N GLN A 275 -6.53 -13.73 43.96
CA GLN A 275 -7.28 -14.93 43.61
C GLN A 275 -6.44 -16.14 43.92
N ASP A 276 -7.01 -17.05 44.70
CA ASP A 276 -6.56 -18.41 44.87
C ASP A 276 -7.14 -19.25 43.73
N THR A 277 -6.26 -19.88 42.97
CA THR A 277 -6.58 -20.67 41.76
C THR A 277 -6.22 -22.13 42.01
N GLU A 278 -6.62 -23.02 41.09
CA GLU A 278 -6.47 -24.49 41.24
C GLU A 278 -5.10 -24.91 41.80
N GLU A 279 -5.09 -25.66 42.92
CA GLU A 279 -3.86 -26.14 43.55
C GLU A 279 -3.36 -27.47 42.93
N THR A 280 -4.25 -28.27 42.34
CA THR A 280 -3.97 -29.62 41.84
C THR A 280 -3.65 -29.64 40.35
N GLY A 281 -2.42 -29.26 40.03
CA GLY A 281 -1.89 -29.21 38.67
C GLY A 281 -2.06 -27.84 38.01
N PRO A 282 -1.71 -26.75 38.70
CA PRO A 282 -2.01 -25.38 38.30
C PRO A 282 -1.47 -25.03 36.92
N ARG A 283 -2.32 -24.42 36.10
CA ARG A 283 -2.01 -23.96 34.74
C ARG A 283 -2.20 -22.46 34.53
N SER A 284 -2.38 -21.69 35.61
CA SER A 284 -2.45 -20.23 35.52
C SER A 284 -1.19 -19.69 34.83
N SER A 285 -1.37 -18.80 33.87
CA SER A 285 -0.30 -18.30 33.01
C SER A 285 -0.55 -16.87 32.55
N TRP A 286 0.47 -16.22 31.99
CA TRP A 286 0.40 -14.81 31.59
C TRP A 286 1.34 -14.48 30.45
N SER A 287 1.09 -13.34 29.79
CA SER A 287 1.95 -12.84 28.72
C SER A 287 3.35 -12.44 29.21
N SER A 288 4.31 -12.40 28.28
CA SER A 288 5.62 -11.76 28.50
C SER A 288 5.89 -10.81 27.34
N PRO A 289 6.06 -9.49 27.59
CA PRO A 289 6.05 -8.82 28.90
C PRO A 289 4.66 -8.78 29.58
N LEU A 290 4.65 -8.41 30.87
CA LEU A 290 3.46 -8.15 31.67
C LEU A 290 3.70 -6.91 32.56
N HIS A 291 2.91 -5.86 32.37
CA HIS A 291 3.02 -4.61 33.12
C HIS A 291 1.91 -4.41 34.16
N LEU A 292 1.02 -5.39 34.34
CA LEU A 292 0.03 -5.40 35.40
C LEU A 292 0.69 -5.60 36.77
N LYS A 293 0.33 -4.76 37.74
CA LYS A 293 0.83 -4.86 39.11
C LYS A 293 0.19 -6.01 39.88
N GLY A 294 1.00 -6.65 40.70
CA GLY A 294 0.63 -7.72 41.62
C GLY A 294 1.36 -9.02 41.29
N ASP A 295 1.60 -9.84 42.30
CA ASP A 295 2.33 -11.09 42.15
C ASP A 295 1.53 -12.10 41.31
N LYS A 296 2.28 -12.94 40.58
CA LYS A 296 1.74 -14.01 39.73
C LYS A 296 2.47 -15.30 40.05
N THR A 297 1.73 -16.30 40.51
CA THR A 297 2.20 -17.67 40.65
C THR A 297 1.19 -18.59 39.94
N PRO A 298 1.54 -19.87 39.70
CA PRO A 298 0.60 -20.81 39.10
C PRO A 298 -0.69 -21.02 39.93
N THR A 299 -0.62 -20.83 41.25
CA THR A 299 -1.77 -21.04 42.16
C THR A 299 -2.38 -19.74 42.68
N GLN A 300 -1.73 -18.58 42.53
CA GLN A 300 -2.24 -17.31 43.02
C GLN A 300 -1.99 -16.16 42.04
N ILE A 301 -3.03 -15.40 41.75
CA ILE A 301 -2.94 -14.19 40.91
C ILE A 301 -3.43 -12.99 41.71
N THR A 302 -2.53 -12.04 41.97
CA THR A 302 -2.89 -10.75 42.58
C THR A 302 -3.07 -9.70 41.50
N GLN A 303 -4.22 -9.02 41.50
CA GLN A 303 -4.51 -7.87 40.65
C GLN A 303 -4.67 -6.60 41.48
N HIS A 304 -3.98 -5.53 41.10
CA HIS A 304 -4.18 -4.20 41.67
C HIS A 304 -5.04 -3.32 40.76
N PHE A 305 -5.81 -2.44 41.38
CA PHE A 305 -6.74 -1.54 40.69
C PHE A 305 -6.49 -0.09 41.08
N CYS A 306 -6.65 0.79 40.09
CA CYS A 306 -6.80 2.22 40.27
C CYS A 306 -8.28 2.55 40.17
N VAL A 307 -8.88 3.03 41.26
CA VAL A 307 -10.32 3.27 41.34
C VAL A 307 -10.60 4.76 41.46
N LYS A 308 -11.37 5.29 40.52
CA LYS A 308 -11.87 6.66 40.53
C LYS A 308 -13.27 6.65 41.15
N THR A 309 -13.37 7.23 42.33
CA THR A 309 -14.59 7.29 43.14
C THR A 309 -15.33 8.62 43.02
N THR A 310 -14.79 9.59 42.27
CA THR A 310 -15.41 10.89 42.03
C THR A 310 -16.03 10.95 40.63
N GLU A 311 -17.22 11.53 40.53
CA GLU A 311 -17.92 11.73 39.25
C GLU A 311 -17.29 12.84 38.36
N THR A 312 -16.38 13.64 38.92
CA THR A 312 -15.73 14.77 38.27
C THR A 312 -14.96 14.38 37.00
N GLY A 313 -14.88 15.27 36.01
CA GLY A 313 -14.08 15.04 34.80
C GLY A 313 -14.48 15.99 33.68
N GLY A 314 -13.50 16.52 32.96
CA GLY A 314 -13.72 17.60 31.98
C GLY A 314 -14.38 17.15 30.67
N ARG A 315 -14.53 15.84 30.43
CA ARG A 315 -15.01 15.29 29.15
C ARG A 315 -15.83 14.02 29.31
N LEU A 316 -16.51 13.62 28.24
CA LEU A 316 -17.09 12.30 28.09
C LEU A 316 -16.03 11.31 27.57
N TRP A 317 -16.28 10.02 27.79
CA TRP A 317 -15.44 8.97 27.24
C TRP A 317 -15.55 8.94 25.71
N PRO A 318 -14.42 8.85 24.95
CA PRO A 318 -14.45 8.89 23.49
C PRO A 318 -14.97 7.61 22.83
N SER A 319 -15.79 7.78 21.79
CA SER A 319 -15.95 6.85 20.65
C SER A 319 -15.01 5.65 20.56
N GLY A 320 -15.40 4.37 20.76
CA GLY A 320 -14.44 3.29 20.53
C GLY A 320 -14.84 1.87 20.93
N GLN A 321 -13.83 1.00 20.96
CA GLN A 321 -13.93 -0.44 21.28
C GLN A 321 -12.97 -0.82 22.40
N TYR A 322 -13.43 -0.70 23.65
CA TYR A 322 -12.63 -0.99 24.84
C TYR A 322 -13.54 -1.14 26.07
N CYS A 323 -12.99 -1.69 27.16
CA CYS A 323 -13.69 -1.82 28.42
C CYS A 323 -12.87 -1.26 29.59
N ILE A 324 -13.58 -0.97 30.67
CA ILE A 324 -13.06 -0.60 31.99
C ILE A 324 -13.82 -1.40 33.05
N TYR A 325 -13.30 -1.47 34.27
CA TYR A 325 -14.05 -2.09 35.37
C TYR A 325 -15.13 -1.13 35.87
N ARG A 326 -16.30 -1.68 36.17
CA ARG A 326 -17.42 -0.93 36.71
C ARG A 326 -17.11 -0.47 38.14
N LYS A 327 -17.51 0.76 38.45
CA LYS A 327 -17.55 1.28 39.81
C LYS A 327 -18.74 2.21 39.91
N GLY A 328 -19.78 1.83 40.66
CA GLY A 328 -21.06 2.53 40.63
C GLY A 328 -21.75 2.35 39.27
N THR A 329 -22.28 3.44 38.71
CA THR A 329 -22.98 3.40 37.42
C THR A 329 -21.98 3.52 36.28
N CYS A 330 -22.13 2.71 35.22
CA CYS A 330 -21.26 2.84 34.07
C CYS A 330 -21.29 4.25 33.45
N PRO A 331 -20.13 4.82 33.08
CA PRO A 331 -20.09 6.10 32.40
C PRO A 331 -20.91 6.08 31.09
N GLY A 332 -21.45 7.23 30.69
CA GLY A 332 -22.30 7.34 29.51
C GLY A 332 -21.65 6.78 28.23
N GLY A 333 -22.41 5.98 27.48
CA GLY A 333 -21.97 5.29 26.26
C GLY A 333 -21.42 3.88 26.48
N PHE A 334 -21.22 3.45 27.72
CA PHE A 334 -20.87 2.07 28.04
C PHE A 334 -22.11 1.23 28.33
N GLN A 335 -22.00 -0.05 28.02
CA GLN A 335 -22.93 -1.12 28.37
C GLN A 335 -22.34 -1.93 29.53
N GLU A 336 -23.20 -2.41 30.42
CA GLU A 336 -22.82 -3.23 31.57
C GLU A 336 -22.63 -4.69 31.18
N GLY A 337 -21.69 -5.34 31.85
CA GLY A 337 -21.52 -6.79 31.81
C GLY A 337 -20.76 -7.28 33.02
N GLU A 338 -20.74 -8.58 33.22
CA GLU A 338 -20.07 -9.22 34.34
C GLU A 338 -19.52 -10.59 33.94
N ILE A 339 -18.42 -10.98 34.60
CA ILE A 339 -17.83 -12.31 34.50
C ILE A 339 -17.73 -12.85 35.93
N LYS A 340 -18.20 -14.07 36.13
CA LYS A 340 -18.03 -14.86 37.34
C LYS A 340 -17.01 -15.96 37.09
N TRP A 341 -16.02 -16.03 37.97
CA TRP A 341 -15.07 -17.13 38.12
C TRP A 341 -15.52 -18.05 39.27
N ASP A 342 -15.59 -19.34 39.03
CA ASP A 342 -15.66 -20.37 40.07
C ASP A 342 -14.21 -20.65 40.51
N ASP A 343 -13.76 -19.89 41.52
CA ASP A 343 -12.43 -20.06 42.10
C ASP A 343 -12.37 -21.34 42.97
N GLU A 344 -11.19 -21.67 43.50
CA GLU A 344 -10.97 -22.89 44.29
C GLU A 344 -11.92 -22.99 45.51
N ASP A 345 -12.70 -24.07 45.56
CA ASP A 345 -13.68 -24.30 46.63
C ASP A 345 -13.04 -24.88 47.90
N THR A 346 -11.86 -25.51 47.81
CA THR A 346 -11.19 -26.15 48.96
C THR A 346 -10.05 -25.29 49.52
N LYS A 347 -10.20 -24.84 50.78
CA LYS A 347 -9.24 -23.96 51.49
C LYS A 347 -8.98 -22.58 50.87
N ASN A 348 -9.93 -22.07 50.10
CA ASN A 348 -9.98 -20.70 49.58
C ASN A 348 -9.20 -19.65 50.42
N ASP A 349 -8.11 -19.14 49.85
CA ASP A 349 -7.27 -18.04 50.38
C ASP A 349 -7.51 -16.72 49.63
N ASN A 350 -8.70 -16.52 49.04
CA ASN A 350 -9.06 -15.27 48.38
C ASN A 350 -8.98 -14.08 49.35
N MET A 351 -8.33 -13.01 48.91
CA MET A 351 -8.13 -11.80 49.71
C MET A 351 -8.41 -10.55 48.88
N ALA A 352 -9.16 -9.62 49.46
CA ALA A 352 -9.46 -8.33 48.86
C ALA A 352 -9.26 -7.20 49.89
N GLU A 353 -8.54 -6.14 49.49
CA GLU A 353 -8.25 -5.00 50.36
C GLU A 353 -8.28 -3.67 49.59
N GLY A 354 -8.60 -2.59 50.28
CA GLY A 354 -8.67 -1.24 49.72
C GLY A 354 -9.98 -0.97 48.98
N ILE A 355 -9.95 -0.04 48.02
CA ILE A 355 -11.11 0.29 47.19
C ILE A 355 -11.02 -0.49 45.90
N LEU A 356 -12.05 -1.29 45.62
CA LEU A 356 -12.11 -2.20 44.48
C LEU A 356 -13.19 -1.77 43.47
N PRO A 357 -13.12 -2.25 42.21
CA PRO A 357 -14.27 -2.24 41.31
C PRO A 357 -15.46 -2.99 41.92
N ASP A 358 -16.61 -2.87 41.26
CA ASP A 358 -17.80 -3.58 41.68
C ASP A 358 -17.66 -5.08 41.33
N GLY A 359 -18.00 -5.92 42.29
CA GLY A 359 -17.76 -7.35 42.23
C GLY A 359 -17.91 -8.06 43.56
N GLU A 360 -17.69 -9.37 43.52
CA GLU A 360 -17.57 -10.25 44.70
C GLU A 360 -16.18 -10.88 44.70
N TYR A 361 -15.55 -10.99 45.87
CA TYR A 361 -14.11 -11.29 46.00
C TYR A 361 -13.78 -12.28 47.13
N LYS A 362 -14.80 -12.92 47.71
CA LYS A 362 -14.63 -13.68 48.96
C LYS A 362 -14.56 -15.18 48.74
N LYS A 363 -15.45 -15.74 47.94
CA LYS A 363 -15.56 -17.18 47.71
C LYS A 363 -15.27 -17.45 46.25
N ASP A 364 -16.20 -17.04 45.40
CA ASP A 364 -16.06 -16.98 43.96
C ASP A 364 -15.75 -15.52 43.59
N THR A 365 -15.01 -15.29 42.51
CA THR A 365 -14.79 -13.95 42.01
C THR A 365 -15.89 -13.56 41.04
N THR A 366 -16.45 -12.37 41.18
CA THR A 366 -17.24 -11.73 40.13
C THR A 366 -16.68 -10.35 39.89
N LEU A 367 -16.40 -10.00 38.62
CA LEU A 367 -16.00 -8.66 38.24
C LEU A 367 -17.01 -8.10 37.26
N GLN A 368 -17.38 -6.85 37.48
CA GLN A 368 -18.29 -6.12 36.61
C GLN A 368 -17.52 -5.13 35.73
N PHE A 369 -18.02 -4.95 34.52
CA PHE A 369 -17.38 -4.20 33.46
C PHE A 369 -18.33 -3.16 32.88
N CYS A 370 -17.72 -2.09 32.40
CA CYS A 370 -18.34 -1.16 31.48
C CYS A 370 -17.60 -1.31 30.15
N CYS A 371 -18.30 -1.80 29.13
CA CYS A 371 -17.76 -2.01 27.79
C CYS A 371 -18.43 -1.11 26.77
N ARG A 372 -17.67 -0.68 25.76
CA ARG A 372 -18.21 0.09 24.64
C ARG A 372 -17.70 -0.43 23.32
N SER A 373 -18.56 -0.33 22.32
CA SER A 373 -18.38 -0.88 20.97
C SER A 373 -18.97 0.05 19.89
N ASP A 374 -19.15 1.33 20.23
CA ASP A 374 -19.76 2.38 19.42
C ASP A 374 -18.76 3.14 18.53
N GLY A 375 -17.65 2.49 18.20
CA GLY A 375 -16.57 3.03 17.35
C GLY A 375 -15.63 1.93 16.85
N SER A 376 -14.54 2.32 16.19
CA SER A 376 -13.50 1.40 15.71
C SER A 376 -12.26 1.47 16.59
N ALA A 377 -11.72 0.31 16.98
CA ALA A 377 -10.44 0.22 17.68
C ALA A 377 -9.26 0.85 16.89
N GLU A 378 -9.38 1.02 15.57
CA GLU A 378 -8.34 1.65 14.75
C GLU A 378 -8.35 3.18 14.81
N ASN A 379 -9.49 3.78 15.12
CA ASN A 379 -9.63 5.24 15.19
C ASN A 379 -9.02 5.74 16.51
N PRO A 380 -7.96 6.56 16.49
CA PRO A 380 -7.31 6.99 17.72
C PRO A 380 -8.25 7.78 18.64
N ILE A 381 -8.28 7.43 19.93
CA ILE A 381 -8.98 8.18 20.97
C ILE A 381 -8.02 9.02 21.80
N GLU A 382 -8.52 10.13 22.34
CA GLU A 382 -7.77 10.97 23.26
C GLU A 382 -8.04 10.61 24.71
N LEU A 383 -7.00 10.21 25.43
CA LEU A 383 -6.97 10.02 26.87
C LEU A 383 -5.71 10.69 27.45
N PRO A 384 -5.61 10.87 28.77
CA PRO A 384 -4.41 11.45 29.38
C PRO A 384 -3.18 10.56 29.15
N ILE A 385 -2.12 11.13 28.58
CA ILE A 385 -0.92 10.37 28.14
C ILE A 385 0.33 10.58 29.01
N ARG A 386 0.19 11.21 30.19
CA ARG A 386 1.35 11.53 31.04
C ARG A 386 1.97 10.29 31.66
N GLU A 387 1.12 9.42 32.19
CA GLU A 387 1.51 8.19 32.85
C GLU A 387 0.97 6.99 32.07
N PRO A 388 1.65 5.83 32.14
CA PRO A 388 1.12 4.61 31.59
C PRO A 388 -0.22 4.22 32.23
N PHE A 389 -1.10 3.56 31.46
CA PHE A 389 -2.37 3.08 31.96
C PHE A 389 -2.85 1.87 31.16
N PHE A 390 -3.90 1.21 31.66
CA PHE A 390 -4.55 0.10 30.98
C PHE A 390 -5.98 0.42 30.58
N LEU A 391 -6.40 -0.15 29.45
CA LEU A 391 -7.81 -0.46 29.17
C LEU A 391 -7.92 -1.97 28.94
N LEU A 392 -9.12 -2.52 29.08
CA LEU A 392 -9.36 -3.91 28.69
C LEU A 392 -9.75 -3.97 27.21
N LYS A 393 -9.24 -4.97 26.51
CA LYS A 393 -9.55 -5.19 25.09
C LYS A 393 -11.02 -5.59 24.96
N HIS A 394 -11.79 -4.97 24.07
CA HIS A 394 -13.19 -5.38 23.82
C HIS A 394 -13.27 -6.52 22.81
N SER A 395 -12.66 -6.36 21.62
CA SER A 395 -12.63 -7.38 20.57
C SER A 395 -11.51 -7.09 19.56
N GLY A 396 -11.12 -8.09 18.75
CA GLY A 396 -10.18 -7.90 17.64
C GLY A 396 -8.78 -7.45 18.05
N ARG A 397 -8.54 -6.13 18.13
CA ARG A 397 -7.27 -5.50 18.52
C ARG A 397 -7.49 -4.45 19.60
N CYS A 398 -6.43 -4.03 20.28
CA CYS A 398 -6.51 -2.93 21.24
C CYS A 398 -6.89 -1.60 20.58
N GLN A 399 -7.72 -0.82 21.29
CA GLN A 399 -8.07 0.55 20.94
C GLN A 399 -6.81 1.41 20.77
N VAL A 400 -6.68 2.15 19.68
CA VAL A 400 -5.56 3.09 19.53
C VAL A 400 -5.80 4.31 20.42
N VAL A 401 -4.83 4.65 21.27
CA VAL A 401 -4.81 5.90 22.04
C VAL A 401 -3.78 6.85 21.42
N LEU A 402 -4.23 8.06 21.14
CA LEU A 402 -3.46 9.09 20.48
C LEU A 402 -2.20 9.44 21.26
N GLY A 403 -1.03 9.30 20.64
CA GLY A 403 0.26 9.61 21.27
C GLY A 403 0.81 8.55 22.23
N MET A 404 0.18 7.38 22.32
CA MET A 404 0.65 6.24 23.14
C MET A 404 1.06 5.05 22.27
N ARG A 405 2.03 4.26 22.72
CA ARG A 405 2.27 2.90 22.24
C ARG A 405 1.35 1.95 22.98
N VAL A 406 0.79 0.96 22.29
CA VAL A 406 -0.04 -0.09 22.92
C VAL A 406 0.62 -1.46 22.82
N THR A 407 0.63 -2.19 23.93
CA THR A 407 1.05 -3.59 24.02
C THR A 407 -0.12 -4.42 24.54
N GLU A 408 -0.51 -5.46 23.78
CA GLU A 408 -1.54 -6.40 24.24
C GLU A 408 -0.91 -7.42 25.21
N GLU A 409 -1.53 -7.57 26.36
CA GLU A 409 -1.13 -8.46 27.44
C GLU A 409 -2.31 -9.33 27.86
N TRP A 410 -2.05 -10.44 28.53
CA TRP A 410 -3.12 -11.33 28.96
C TRP A 410 -2.79 -12.05 30.25
N LEU A 411 -3.84 -12.38 31.00
CA LEU A 411 -3.82 -13.26 32.16
C LEU A 411 -4.76 -14.43 31.89
N PHE A 412 -4.34 -15.61 32.31
CA PHE A 412 -5.09 -16.86 32.25
C PHE A 412 -5.14 -17.44 33.66
N TRP A 413 -6.36 -17.68 34.13
CA TRP A 413 -6.66 -18.31 35.42
C TRP A 413 -7.13 -19.73 35.15
N ASP A 414 -6.45 -20.69 35.77
CA ASP A 414 -6.91 -22.08 35.86
C ASP A 414 -7.93 -22.14 37.01
N CYS A 415 -9.21 -22.21 36.65
CA CYS A 415 -10.33 -22.21 37.61
C CYS A 415 -10.67 -23.66 38.00
N GLU A 416 -11.61 -23.84 38.92
CA GLU A 416 -12.00 -25.15 39.44
C GLU A 416 -12.39 -26.14 38.31
N ASP A 417 -11.80 -27.33 38.34
CA ASP A 417 -12.02 -28.37 37.32
C ASP A 417 -13.30 -29.21 37.58
N ARG A 418 -13.90 -29.15 38.78
CA ARG A 418 -15.11 -29.92 39.16
C ARG A 418 -16.34 -29.03 39.33
N GLU A 419 -17.42 -29.36 38.61
CA GLU A 419 -18.72 -28.64 38.68
C GLU A 419 -18.61 -27.12 38.46
N ASN A 420 -17.67 -26.69 37.61
CA ASN A 420 -17.40 -25.30 37.27
C ASN A 420 -18.67 -24.46 36.96
N LYS A 421 -18.81 -23.35 37.69
CA LYS A 421 -19.91 -22.38 37.58
C LYS A 421 -19.51 -21.05 36.95
N ASN A 422 -18.41 -21.02 36.18
CA ASN A 422 -18.05 -19.85 35.38
C ASN A 422 -19.22 -19.40 34.52
N SER A 423 -19.49 -18.10 34.53
CA SER A 423 -20.57 -17.52 33.73
C SER A 423 -20.25 -16.08 33.36
N TYR A 424 -20.95 -15.57 32.35
CA TYR A 424 -20.88 -14.16 31.99
C TYR A 424 -22.24 -13.68 31.51
N ASN A 425 -22.46 -12.38 31.64
CA ASN A 425 -23.67 -11.72 31.20
C ASN A 425 -23.36 -10.30 30.70
N GLY A 426 -24.19 -9.77 29.80
CA GLY A 426 -24.01 -8.43 29.23
C GLY A 426 -22.76 -8.28 28.35
N GLU A 427 -22.27 -7.05 28.24
CA GLU A 427 -21.10 -6.70 27.42
C GLU A 427 -19.82 -6.79 28.25
N VAL A 428 -18.94 -7.74 27.89
CA VAL A 428 -17.71 -8.04 28.62
C VAL A 428 -16.47 -7.89 27.73
N PRO A 429 -15.27 -7.74 28.32
CA PRO A 429 -14.03 -7.67 27.55
C PRO A 429 -13.77 -8.95 26.73
N ALA A 430 -12.88 -8.83 25.75
CA ALA A 430 -12.33 -9.94 24.99
C ALA A 430 -11.78 -10.99 25.95
N SER A 431 -12.47 -12.13 25.97
CA SER A 431 -12.27 -13.16 26.96
C SER A 431 -12.44 -14.55 26.36
N PHE A 432 -11.84 -15.53 27.02
CA PHE A 432 -12.16 -16.94 26.84
C PHE A 432 -12.73 -17.40 28.19
N ILE A 433 -13.99 -17.85 28.20
CA ILE A 433 -14.70 -18.23 29.42
C ILE A 433 -15.29 -19.62 29.17
N THR A 434 -14.64 -20.64 29.72
CA THR A 434 -15.12 -22.04 29.68
C THR A 434 -14.90 -22.67 31.06
N LYS A 435 -14.12 -23.75 31.15
CA LYS A 435 -13.58 -24.23 32.42
C LYS A 435 -12.61 -23.24 33.05
N ASP A 436 -11.85 -22.53 32.22
CA ASP A 436 -10.85 -21.56 32.63
C ASP A 436 -11.23 -20.17 32.11
N VAL A 437 -10.59 -19.14 32.65
CA VAL A 437 -10.82 -17.76 32.20
C VAL A 437 -9.54 -17.11 31.69
N LYS A 438 -9.64 -16.44 30.55
CA LYS A 438 -8.58 -15.59 30.00
C LYS A 438 -9.11 -14.19 29.75
N LEU A 439 -8.39 -13.17 30.20
CA LEU A 439 -8.67 -11.77 29.89
C LEU A 439 -7.50 -11.11 29.15
N HIS A 440 -7.85 -10.20 28.24
CA HIS A 440 -6.89 -9.43 27.45
C HIS A 440 -6.88 -7.95 27.85
N TYR A 441 -5.69 -7.43 28.04
CA TYR A 441 -5.40 -6.08 28.51
C TYR A 441 -4.59 -5.32 27.44
N CYS A 442 -4.79 -4.01 27.40
CA CYS A 442 -4.07 -3.10 26.52
C CYS A 442 -3.27 -2.13 27.37
N TYR A 443 -1.96 -2.33 27.44
CA TYR A 443 -1.03 -1.45 28.14
C TYR A 443 -0.65 -0.27 27.25
N TYR A 444 -0.92 0.95 27.71
CA TYR A 444 -0.58 2.18 27.01
C TYR A 444 0.57 2.88 27.72
N GLU A 445 1.61 3.20 26.98
CA GLU A 445 2.76 3.97 27.49
C GLU A 445 3.17 5.05 26.50
N LYS A 446 3.83 6.09 27.01
CA LYS A 446 4.25 7.22 26.19
C LYS A 446 5.18 6.75 25.08
N GLN A 447 4.86 7.17 23.87
CA GLN A 447 5.44 6.69 22.64
C GLN A 447 6.85 7.22 22.37
#